data_AF-A0A6G1KIV7-F1
#
_entry.id   AF-A0A6G1KIV7-F1
#
_cell.length_a   1.000
_cell.length_b   1.000
_cell.length_c   1.000
_cell.angle_alpha   90.00
_cell.angle_beta   90.00
_cell.angle_gamma   90.00
#
_symmetry.space_group_name_H-M   'P 1'
#
loop_
_entity.id
_entity.type
_entity.pdbx_description
1 polymer ?
#
loop_
_entity_poly.entity_id
_entity_poly.type
_entity_poly.pdbx_seq_one_letter_code
_entity_poly.pdbx_strand_id
1 'polypeptide(L)'
;IYFSFVGILIHRLNPPEGRSGLHRIVSTWKEPDANGTYEFKWRDDFSRDIVPKSCHSHNDYWRSVPLYEALAAGCVGIEADVWVTNDGTDELLVSHTWTSTKRDRTLRSLYLDPLERIFAARNVSEAGSGDKDEGLFDVDPNASVILLIDFKNDGHDIWPVLLSQLASFREKNWLTYYDGEKVVQGPLTVVGSGNAPFDNIQQNSTNRFVFFDAPLLDIANPIYNTSNSYYASAKMNKAIGHIMLDKLKKTQIDTLRTQIKAADDKGLKTRYWNTPAWPINLRDKVWLRLSELGVGMLNVDDLVSATRWNWNWCIVAGLNLCGNS
;
A
#
# COMPACT_ATOMS: atom_id res chain seq x y z
N ILE A 1 -17.41 37.57 -0.80
CA ILE A 1 -16.68 36.88 -1.89
C ILE A 1 -15.20 36.65 -1.52
N TYR A 2 -14.40 37.70 -1.25
CA TYR A 2 -12.99 37.52 -0.84
C TYR A 2 -12.78 36.70 0.44
N PHE A 3 -13.57 36.95 1.50
CA PHE A 3 -13.48 36.17 2.76
C PHE A 3 -13.80 34.68 2.59
N SER A 4 -14.78 34.33 1.75
CA SER A 4 -15.09 32.93 1.44
C SER A 4 -13.98 32.26 0.64
N PHE A 5 -13.32 32.98 -0.28
CA PHE A 5 -12.20 32.45 -1.05
C PHE A 5 -10.97 32.20 -0.16
N VAL A 6 -10.65 33.14 0.74
CA VAL A 6 -9.56 32.97 1.72
C VAL A 6 -9.88 31.83 2.71
N GLY A 7 -11.13 31.72 3.17
CA GLY A 7 -11.56 30.61 4.04
C GLY A 7 -11.46 29.25 3.36
N ILE A 8 -11.90 29.13 2.10
CA ILE A 8 -11.75 27.91 1.30
C ILE A 8 -10.27 27.59 1.06
N LEU A 9 -9.45 28.61 0.80
CA LEU A 9 -8.02 28.45 0.62
C LEU A 9 -7.35 27.96 1.90
N ILE A 10 -7.58 28.60 3.05
CA ILE A 10 -7.04 28.19 4.36
C ILE A 10 -7.47 26.77 4.72
N HIS A 11 -8.75 26.43 4.53
CA HIS A 11 -9.26 25.09 4.79
C HIS A 11 -8.68 24.02 3.85
N ARG A 12 -8.20 24.41 2.66
CA ARG A 12 -7.49 23.49 1.75
C ARG A 12 -5.99 23.42 2.01
N LEU A 13 -5.37 24.53 2.38
CA LEU A 13 -3.96 24.58 2.78
C LEU A 13 -3.73 23.81 4.07
N ASN A 14 -4.67 23.93 5.00
CA ASN A 14 -4.65 23.31 6.31
C ASN A 14 -6.01 22.65 6.57
N PRO A 15 -6.27 21.46 5.99
CA PRO A 15 -7.51 20.75 6.25
C PRO A 15 -7.64 20.50 7.76
N PRO A 16 -8.86 20.59 8.30
CA PRO A 16 -9.07 20.24 9.69
C PRO A 16 -8.58 18.82 9.91
N GLU A 17 -7.82 18.62 10.98
CA GLU A 17 -7.39 17.29 11.38
C GLU A 17 -8.62 16.39 11.49
N GLY A 18 -8.55 15.22 10.85
CA GLY A 18 -9.58 14.21 11.01
C GLY A 18 -9.72 13.86 12.49
N ARG A 19 -10.93 13.54 12.91
CA ARG A 19 -11.25 13.23 14.32
C ARG A 19 -11.54 11.77 14.56
N SER A 20 -11.30 10.92 13.56
CA SER A 20 -11.54 9.47 13.63
C SER A 20 -10.58 8.80 14.62
N GLY A 21 -10.89 7.56 14.99
CA GLY A 21 -10.00 6.76 15.83
C GLY A 21 -8.60 6.59 15.23
N LEU A 22 -8.49 6.43 13.90
CA LEU A 22 -7.21 6.41 13.18
C LEU A 22 -6.39 7.69 13.37
N HIS A 23 -7.01 8.87 13.23
CA HIS A 23 -6.32 10.14 13.45
C HIS A 23 -5.87 10.30 14.91
N ARG A 24 -6.67 9.82 15.86
CA ARG A 24 -6.27 9.79 17.27
C ARG A 24 -5.05 8.90 17.47
N ILE A 25 -5.03 7.71 16.87
CA ILE A 25 -3.87 6.82 16.91
C ILE A 25 -2.63 7.52 16.34
N VAL A 26 -2.72 8.12 15.15
CA VAL A 26 -1.61 8.89 14.56
C VAL A 26 -1.07 9.95 15.54
N SER A 27 -1.95 10.68 16.24
CA SER A 27 -1.53 11.70 17.20
C SER A 27 -0.94 11.18 18.52
N THR A 28 -1.21 9.93 18.90
CA THR A 28 -0.80 9.35 20.18
C THR A 28 0.13 8.15 20.07
N TRP A 29 0.47 7.76 18.84
CA TRP A 29 1.29 6.59 18.54
C TRP A 29 2.66 6.70 19.17
N LYS A 30 3.19 5.55 19.58
CA LYS A 30 4.55 5.42 20.09
C LYS A 30 5.22 4.30 19.32
N GLU A 31 6.51 4.47 19.05
CA GLU A 31 7.31 3.43 18.42
C GLU A 31 7.25 2.14 19.26
N PRO A 32 7.10 0.96 18.63
CA PRO A 32 7.22 -0.31 19.34
C PRO A 32 8.52 -0.38 20.12
N ASP A 33 8.45 -1.04 21.27
CA ASP A 33 9.58 -1.26 22.15
C ASP A 33 9.63 -2.73 22.57
N ALA A 34 10.47 -3.05 23.57
CA ALA A 34 10.61 -4.42 24.07
C ALA A 34 9.32 -5.03 24.63
N ASN A 35 8.28 -4.24 24.89
CA ASN A 35 6.96 -4.71 25.32
C ASN A 35 6.03 -5.05 24.13
N GLY A 36 6.48 -4.81 22.89
CA GLY A 36 5.79 -5.18 21.66
C GLY A 36 5.16 -4.00 20.92
N THR A 37 4.09 -4.30 20.17
CA THR A 37 3.38 -3.31 19.33
C THR A 37 2.69 -2.23 20.16
N TYR A 38 2.47 -1.07 19.54
CA TYR A 38 1.70 0.02 20.13
C TYR A 38 0.24 -0.40 20.37
N GLU A 39 -0.22 -0.28 21.61
CA GLU A 39 -1.61 -0.53 21.98
C GLU A 39 -2.44 0.77 21.95
N PHE A 40 -3.64 0.69 21.37
CA PHE A 40 -4.59 1.80 21.36
C PHE A 40 -5.96 1.36 21.89
N LYS A 41 -6.70 2.32 22.43
CA LYS A 41 -8.10 2.11 22.81
C LYS A 41 -8.98 2.17 21.57
N TRP A 42 -9.76 1.12 21.32
CA TRP A 42 -10.74 1.09 20.23
C TRP A 42 -11.76 2.23 20.35
N ARG A 43 -12.20 2.72 19.19
CA ARG A 43 -13.25 3.74 19.08
C ARG A 43 -14.17 3.39 17.93
N ASP A 44 -15.47 3.54 18.14
CA ASP A 44 -16.49 3.22 17.12
C ASP A 44 -16.42 4.13 15.88
N ASP A 45 -15.76 5.29 16.00
CA ASP A 45 -15.47 6.20 14.89
C ASP A 45 -14.11 5.92 14.24
N PHE A 46 -13.62 4.68 14.29
CA PHE A 46 -12.26 4.29 13.90
C PHE A 46 -11.82 4.85 12.54
N SER A 47 -12.60 4.62 11.49
CA SER A 47 -12.31 5.10 10.14
C SER A 47 -13.38 6.05 9.58
N ARG A 48 -14.15 6.69 10.47
CA ARG A 48 -15.18 7.67 10.09
C ARG A 48 -14.61 8.72 9.15
N ASP A 49 -15.34 8.99 8.07
CA ASP A 49 -15.03 9.97 7.02
C ASP A 49 -13.74 9.69 6.22
N ILE A 50 -13.13 8.52 6.38
CA ILE A 50 -11.97 8.10 5.57
C ILE A 50 -12.47 7.29 4.38
N VAL A 51 -12.25 7.84 3.19
CA VAL A 51 -12.55 7.18 1.92
C VAL A 51 -11.31 6.41 1.46
N PRO A 52 -11.38 5.08 1.29
CA PRO A 52 -10.26 4.31 0.75
C PRO A 52 -9.96 4.71 -0.70
N LYS A 53 -8.68 4.71 -1.04
CA LYS A 53 -8.15 5.15 -2.34
C LYS A 53 -7.09 4.15 -2.80
N SER A 54 -7.05 3.93 -4.11
CA SER A 54 -6.02 3.12 -4.78
C SER A 54 -4.66 3.82 -4.80
N CYS A 55 -4.10 4.08 -3.62
CA CYS A 55 -2.72 4.50 -3.44
C CYS A 55 -1.96 3.49 -2.58
N HIS A 56 -0.66 3.39 -2.88
CA HIS A 56 0.30 2.53 -2.23
C HIS A 56 1.34 3.39 -1.52
N SER A 57 1.31 3.33 -0.20
CA SER A 57 2.26 3.96 0.70
C SER A 57 3.62 3.29 0.56
N HIS A 58 4.46 3.87 -0.29
CA HIS A 58 5.80 3.36 -0.59
C HIS A 58 6.75 3.68 0.57
N ASN A 59 7.62 2.71 0.89
CA ASN A 59 8.50 2.78 2.05
C ASN A 59 7.77 3.19 3.34
N ASP A 60 6.60 2.62 3.61
CA ASP A 60 5.73 3.06 4.70
C ASP A 60 6.42 3.07 6.08
N TYR A 61 7.38 2.18 6.27
CA TYR A 61 8.22 2.11 7.46
C TYR A 61 9.17 3.30 7.68
N TRP A 62 9.29 4.24 6.74
CA TRP A 62 9.97 5.53 6.95
C TRP A 62 9.06 6.59 7.56
N ARG A 63 7.75 6.34 7.61
CA ARG A 63 6.78 7.27 8.20
C ARG A 63 6.96 7.40 9.69
N SER A 64 6.50 8.53 10.22
CA SER A 64 6.49 8.76 11.67
C SER A 64 5.54 7.78 12.36
N VAL A 65 4.41 7.46 11.72
CA VAL A 65 3.47 6.44 12.20
C VAL A 65 3.15 5.44 11.08
N PRO A 66 3.99 4.39 10.90
CA PRO A 66 3.75 3.32 9.93
C PRO A 66 2.38 2.67 10.13
N LEU A 67 1.81 2.13 9.05
CA LEU A 67 0.44 1.63 8.90
C LEU A 67 -0.61 2.73 9.05
N TYR A 68 -0.64 3.41 10.19
CA TYR A 68 -1.75 4.28 10.56
C TYR A 68 -1.80 5.58 9.76
N GLU A 69 -0.67 6.18 9.37
CA GLU A 69 -0.68 7.35 8.47
C GLU A 69 -1.27 7.01 7.09
N ALA A 70 -0.90 5.86 6.52
CA ALA A 70 -1.44 5.39 5.25
C ALA A 70 -2.95 5.18 5.34
N LEU A 71 -3.40 4.45 6.37
CA LEU A 71 -4.83 4.21 6.60
C LEU A 71 -5.60 5.51 6.90
N ALA A 72 -5.04 6.42 7.70
CA ALA A 72 -5.67 7.71 8.00
C ALA A 72 -5.84 8.59 6.75
N ALA A 73 -4.90 8.51 5.80
CA ALA A 73 -5.00 9.17 4.50
C ALA A 73 -5.97 8.44 3.52
N GLY A 74 -6.33 7.19 3.82
CA GLY A 74 -7.18 6.34 2.99
C GLY A 74 -6.40 5.50 1.97
N CYS A 75 -5.06 5.44 2.02
CA CYS A 75 -4.32 4.51 1.16
C CYS A 75 -4.51 3.07 1.62
N VAL A 76 -4.90 2.21 0.68
CA VAL A 76 -5.15 0.79 0.95
C VAL A 76 -3.91 -0.08 0.77
N GLY A 77 -2.91 0.38 0.01
CA GLY A 77 -1.65 -0.34 -0.19
C GLY A 77 -0.55 0.19 0.73
N ILE A 78 0.20 -0.72 1.35
CA ILE A 78 1.29 -0.43 2.29
C ILE A 78 2.48 -1.34 1.97
N GLU A 79 3.70 -0.83 2.11
CA GLU A 79 4.95 -1.57 1.87
C GLU A 79 5.77 -1.76 3.14
N ALA A 80 6.27 -2.98 3.33
CA ALA A 80 7.24 -3.33 4.36
C ALA A 80 8.47 -3.99 3.74
N ASP A 81 9.63 -3.33 3.86
CA ASP A 81 10.93 -3.91 3.48
C ASP A 81 11.41 -4.83 4.60
N VAL A 82 11.43 -6.14 4.37
CA VAL A 82 11.74 -7.13 5.40
C VAL A 82 13.10 -7.80 5.23
N TRP A 83 13.74 -8.05 6.37
CA TRP A 83 14.97 -8.82 6.51
C TRP A 83 14.72 -9.96 7.48
N VAL A 84 15.03 -11.20 7.09
CA VAL A 84 15.14 -12.30 8.06
C VAL A 84 16.49 -12.24 8.76
N THR A 85 16.50 -12.55 10.06
CA THR A 85 17.72 -12.68 10.86
C THR A 85 18.09 -14.15 11.05
N ASN A 86 19.38 -14.45 10.96
CA ASN A 86 19.90 -15.83 11.18
C ASN A 86 20.25 -16.09 12.65
N ASP A 87 19.55 -15.44 13.58
CA ASP A 87 19.75 -15.54 15.03
C ASP A 87 18.75 -16.48 15.72
N GLY A 88 17.88 -17.15 14.95
CA GLY A 88 16.90 -18.12 15.44
C GLY A 88 15.69 -17.49 16.12
N THR A 89 15.46 -16.18 15.95
CA THR A 89 14.30 -15.49 16.52
C THR A 89 13.02 -15.63 15.69
N ASP A 90 13.11 -16.11 14.44
CA ASP A 90 12.01 -16.14 13.46
C ASP A 90 11.30 -14.78 13.32
N GLU A 91 12.07 -13.70 13.47
CA GLU A 91 11.61 -12.33 13.29
C GLU A 91 11.97 -11.78 11.90
N LEU A 92 11.08 -10.95 11.38
CA LEU A 92 11.26 -10.21 10.15
C LEU A 92 11.43 -8.73 10.50
N LEU A 93 12.67 -8.25 10.50
CA LEU A 93 12.97 -6.85 10.79
C LEU A 93 12.61 -5.96 9.61
N VAL A 94 12.06 -4.78 9.89
CA VAL A 94 11.58 -3.85 8.85
C VAL A 94 12.52 -2.66 8.70
N SER A 95 13.14 -2.54 7.53
CA SER A 95 14.03 -1.43 7.18
C SER A 95 14.42 -1.47 5.70
N HIS A 96 14.78 -0.33 5.12
CA HIS A 96 15.29 -0.28 3.74
C HIS A 96 16.68 -0.91 3.62
N THR A 97 17.51 -0.67 4.63
CA THR A 97 18.88 -1.16 4.71
C THR A 97 19.08 -1.97 5.99
N TRP A 98 19.91 -3.00 5.89
CA TRP A 98 20.25 -3.84 7.05
C TRP A 98 20.78 -3.03 8.24
N THR A 99 21.62 -2.01 7.99
CA THR A 99 22.24 -1.20 9.05
C THR A 99 21.27 -0.29 9.81
N SER A 100 20.07 -0.07 9.27
CA SER A 100 19.02 0.74 9.91
C SER A 100 17.95 -0.12 10.59
N THR A 101 18.12 -1.44 10.61
CA THR A 101 17.21 -2.34 11.35
C THR A 101 17.24 -2.03 12.85
N LYS A 102 16.07 -2.14 13.49
CA LYS A 102 15.91 -2.06 14.94
C LYS A 102 15.19 -3.33 15.41
N ARG A 103 15.59 -3.88 16.56
CA ARG A 103 15.01 -5.12 17.11
C ARG A 103 13.49 -5.03 17.28
N ASP A 104 13.00 -3.89 17.73
CA ASP A 104 11.58 -3.71 18.03
C ASP A 104 10.75 -3.31 16.78
N ARG A 105 11.39 -3.02 15.64
CA ARG A 105 10.72 -2.73 14.37
C ARG A 105 10.64 -4.00 13.51
N THR A 106 9.63 -4.81 13.78
CA THR A 106 9.38 -6.06 13.07
C THR A 106 8.12 -5.97 12.20
N LEU A 107 7.94 -6.93 11.29
CA LEU A 107 6.73 -7.05 10.48
C LEU A 107 5.49 -7.20 11.39
N ARG A 108 5.62 -7.96 12.48
CA ARG A 108 4.59 -8.08 13.51
C ARG A 108 4.29 -6.76 14.20
N SER A 109 5.32 -6.13 14.76
CA SER A 109 5.11 -4.97 15.64
C SER A 109 4.59 -3.74 14.90
N LEU A 110 4.97 -3.56 13.63
CA LEU A 110 4.56 -2.42 12.81
C LEU A 110 3.27 -2.67 12.00
N TYR A 111 3.00 -3.91 11.60
CA TYR A 111 1.91 -4.18 10.65
C TYR A 111 0.96 -5.29 11.08
N LEU A 112 1.45 -6.52 11.34
CA LEU A 112 0.55 -7.66 11.53
C LEU A 112 -0.22 -7.58 12.86
N ASP A 113 0.43 -7.32 13.99
CA ASP A 113 -0.28 -7.24 15.28
C ASP A 113 -1.27 -6.06 15.31
N PRO A 114 -0.91 -4.86 14.80
CA PRO A 114 -1.89 -3.79 14.57
C PRO A 114 -3.09 -4.18 13.71
N LEU A 115 -2.86 -4.82 12.55
CA LEU A 115 -3.93 -5.23 11.64
C LEU A 115 -4.84 -6.26 12.29
N GLU A 116 -4.29 -7.24 12.99
CA GLU A 116 -5.05 -8.25 13.73
C GLU A 116 -5.94 -7.60 14.81
N ARG A 117 -5.42 -6.63 15.56
CA ARG A 117 -6.22 -5.86 16.55
C ARG A 117 -7.35 -5.08 15.89
N ILE A 118 -7.07 -4.41 14.78
CA ILE A 118 -8.09 -3.67 14.02
C ILE A 118 -9.17 -4.63 13.55
N PHE A 119 -8.78 -5.76 12.96
CA PHE A 119 -9.70 -6.73 12.40
C PHE A 119 -10.59 -7.38 13.47
N ALA A 120 -10.00 -7.79 14.60
CA ALA A 120 -10.75 -8.33 15.72
C ALA A 120 -11.75 -7.32 16.30
N ALA A 121 -11.34 -6.06 16.46
CA ALA A 121 -12.21 -5.02 17.03
C ALA A 121 -13.31 -4.56 16.07
N ARG A 122 -13.09 -4.66 14.75
CA ARG A 122 -14.11 -4.45 13.71
C ARG A 122 -15.04 -5.64 13.51
N ASN A 123 -14.70 -6.80 14.06
CA ASN A 123 -15.38 -8.08 13.81
C ASN A 123 -15.31 -8.54 12.33
N VAL A 124 -14.26 -8.17 11.58
CA VAL A 124 -14.21 -8.34 10.11
C VAL A 124 -14.67 -9.72 9.61
N SER A 125 -15.54 -9.71 8.61
CA SER A 125 -16.07 -10.91 7.99
C SER A 125 -14.98 -11.79 7.34
N GLU A 126 -15.21 -13.11 7.35
CA GLU A 126 -14.31 -14.09 6.74
C GLU A 126 -14.26 -13.95 5.21
N ALA A 127 -13.13 -14.33 4.61
CA ALA A 127 -12.93 -14.30 3.17
C ALA A 127 -13.97 -15.15 2.43
N GLY A 128 -14.65 -14.55 1.45
CA GLY A 128 -15.70 -15.19 0.66
C GLY A 128 -17.06 -15.31 1.35
N SER A 129 -17.23 -14.78 2.57
CA SER A 129 -18.55 -14.56 3.14
C SER A 129 -19.35 -13.61 2.22
N GLY A 130 -20.63 -13.91 2.03
CA GLY A 130 -21.53 -13.06 1.24
C GLY A 130 -21.91 -11.76 1.97
N ASP A 131 -21.56 -11.67 3.24
CA ASP A 131 -21.80 -10.54 4.12
C ASP A 131 -20.72 -9.48 3.88
N LYS A 132 -21.16 -8.32 3.38
CA LYS A 132 -20.30 -7.21 2.94
C LYS A 132 -19.96 -6.23 4.07
N ASP A 133 -20.17 -6.67 5.30
CA ASP A 133 -20.02 -5.82 6.47
C ASP A 133 -18.63 -6.10 7.07
N GLU A 134 -17.88 -5.03 7.32
CA GLU A 134 -16.67 -5.00 8.17
C GLU A 134 -15.29 -5.15 7.48
N GLY A 135 -15.03 -4.49 6.36
CA GLY A 135 -13.65 -4.10 5.99
C GLY A 135 -13.10 -3.02 6.94
N LEU A 136 -11.85 -2.58 6.73
CA LEU A 136 -11.23 -1.59 7.62
C LEU A 136 -11.94 -0.22 7.59
N PHE A 137 -12.49 0.16 6.43
CA PHE A 137 -13.04 1.48 6.16
C PHE A 137 -14.57 1.50 6.27
N ASP A 138 -15.11 2.40 7.10
CA ASP A 138 -16.57 2.56 7.30
C ASP A 138 -17.30 2.92 5.99
N VAL A 139 -16.63 3.71 5.14
CA VAL A 139 -17.19 4.19 3.87
C VAL A 139 -17.26 3.09 2.81
N ASP A 140 -16.33 2.15 2.84
CA ASP A 140 -16.32 0.99 1.94
C ASP A 140 -15.83 -0.25 2.69
N PRO A 141 -16.76 -1.01 3.29
CA PRO A 141 -16.43 -2.22 4.04
C PRO A 141 -15.95 -3.38 3.14
N ASN A 142 -15.93 -3.24 1.82
CA ASN A 142 -15.35 -4.26 0.93
C ASN A 142 -13.89 -3.96 0.57
N ALA A 143 -13.37 -2.80 0.97
CA ALA A 143 -11.99 -2.41 0.68
C ALA A 143 -11.01 -3.27 1.47
N SER A 144 -10.29 -4.13 0.74
CA SER A 144 -9.17 -4.91 1.29
C SER A 144 -7.93 -4.04 1.45
N VAL A 145 -7.22 -4.25 2.55
CA VAL A 145 -5.89 -3.67 2.76
C VAL A 145 -4.87 -4.57 2.07
N ILE A 146 -3.92 -3.97 1.38
CA ILE A 146 -2.84 -4.67 0.69
C ILE A 146 -1.53 -4.42 1.41
N LEU A 147 -0.93 -5.48 1.95
CA LEU A 147 0.41 -5.45 2.53
C LEU A 147 1.39 -6.05 1.52
N LEU A 148 2.18 -5.19 0.88
CA LEU A 148 3.31 -5.59 0.05
C LEU A 148 4.52 -5.79 0.95
N ILE A 149 5.16 -6.94 0.84
CA ILE A 149 6.33 -7.34 1.62
C ILE A 149 7.49 -7.46 0.64
N ASP A 150 8.43 -6.52 0.72
CA ASP A 150 9.61 -6.47 -0.15
C ASP A 150 10.77 -7.24 0.52
N PHE A 151 11.14 -8.38 -0.06
CA PHE A 151 12.13 -9.28 0.52
C PHE A 151 13.53 -8.75 0.21
N LYS A 152 14.25 -8.26 1.23
CA LYS A 152 15.52 -7.55 1.04
C LYS A 152 16.76 -8.46 1.05
N ASN A 153 16.67 -9.64 1.66
CA ASN A 153 17.69 -10.69 1.63
C ASN A 153 17.14 -12.00 1.06
N ASP A 154 17.67 -13.16 1.47
CA ASP A 154 17.31 -14.45 0.86
C ASP A 154 15.82 -14.74 1.03
N GLY A 155 15.13 -14.89 -0.10
CA GLY A 155 13.69 -15.05 -0.07
C GLY A 155 13.23 -16.44 0.36
N HIS A 156 14.04 -17.48 0.18
CA HIS A 156 13.72 -18.82 0.67
C HIS A 156 13.87 -18.92 2.18
N ASP A 157 14.74 -18.10 2.79
CA ASP A 157 14.86 -17.98 4.25
C ASP A 157 13.70 -17.15 4.86
N ILE A 158 13.31 -16.04 4.21
CA ILE A 158 12.16 -15.22 4.64
C ILE A 158 10.85 -16.01 4.55
N TRP A 159 10.66 -16.78 3.49
CA TRP A 159 9.39 -17.43 3.14
C TRP A 159 8.74 -18.24 4.28
N PRO A 160 9.40 -19.22 4.92
CA PRO A 160 8.80 -20.00 6.00
C PRO A 160 8.47 -19.14 7.22
N VAL A 161 9.30 -18.14 7.54
CA VAL A 161 9.05 -17.19 8.63
C VAL A 161 7.80 -16.38 8.34
N LEU A 162 7.66 -15.83 7.13
CA LEU A 162 6.47 -15.09 6.73
C LEU A 162 5.19 -15.94 6.86
N LEU A 163 5.20 -17.18 6.34
CA LEU A 163 4.03 -18.06 6.44
C LEU A 163 3.64 -18.35 7.89
N SER A 164 4.63 -18.51 8.78
CA SER A 164 4.42 -18.67 10.22
C SER A 164 3.79 -17.43 10.84
N GLN A 165 4.27 -16.23 10.51
CA GLN A 165 3.72 -14.98 11.03
C GLN A 165 2.30 -14.69 10.51
N LEU A 166 1.93 -15.22 9.33
CA LEU A 166 0.58 -15.11 8.76
C LEU A 166 -0.41 -16.19 9.23
N ALA A 167 0.02 -17.17 10.04
CA ALA A 167 -0.82 -18.31 10.45
C ALA A 167 -2.13 -17.88 11.12
N SER A 168 -2.07 -16.91 12.03
CA SER A 168 -3.27 -16.36 12.73
C SER A 168 -4.31 -15.80 11.75
N PHE A 169 -3.87 -15.06 10.72
CA PHE A 169 -4.77 -14.50 9.71
C PHE A 169 -5.37 -15.60 8.83
N ARG A 170 -4.59 -16.63 8.53
CA ARG A 170 -5.04 -17.79 7.75
C ARG A 170 -6.10 -18.59 8.51
N GLU A 171 -5.87 -18.88 9.80
CA GLU A 171 -6.80 -19.63 10.65
C GLU A 171 -8.14 -18.92 10.82
N LYS A 172 -8.13 -17.58 10.80
CA LYS A 172 -9.33 -16.72 10.87
C LYS A 172 -9.95 -16.41 9.51
N ASN A 173 -9.45 -17.00 8.41
CA ASN A 173 -9.88 -16.72 7.05
C ASN A 173 -9.88 -15.21 6.68
N TRP A 174 -8.90 -14.44 7.16
CA TRP A 174 -8.78 -13.01 6.88
C TRP A 174 -7.90 -12.67 5.67
N LEU A 175 -7.24 -13.67 5.09
CA LEU A 175 -6.39 -13.49 3.92
C LEU A 175 -7.19 -13.62 2.64
N THR A 176 -6.89 -12.80 1.64
CA THR A 176 -7.21 -13.11 0.24
C THR A 176 -6.39 -14.33 -0.18
N TYR A 177 -7.04 -15.30 -0.84
CA TYR A 177 -6.37 -16.54 -1.25
C TYR A 177 -6.90 -17.09 -2.58
N TYR A 178 -6.11 -17.90 -3.26
CA TYR A 178 -6.52 -18.73 -4.38
C TYR A 178 -6.92 -20.12 -3.89
N ASP A 179 -8.16 -20.53 -4.15
CA ASP A 179 -8.74 -21.79 -3.65
C ASP A 179 -8.40 -23.00 -4.53
N GLY A 180 -7.86 -22.78 -5.73
CA GLY A 180 -7.64 -23.80 -6.75
C GLY A 180 -8.39 -23.52 -8.05
N GLU A 181 -9.43 -22.70 -7.99
CA GLU A 181 -10.29 -22.31 -9.11
C GLU A 181 -10.35 -20.78 -9.29
N LYS A 182 -10.47 -20.04 -8.19
CA LYS A 182 -10.63 -18.58 -8.18
C LYS A 182 -9.92 -17.94 -7.01
N VAL A 183 -9.76 -16.62 -7.10
CA VAL A 183 -9.32 -15.79 -5.97
C VAL A 183 -10.53 -15.48 -5.10
N VAL A 184 -10.46 -15.84 -3.83
CA VAL A 184 -11.41 -15.51 -2.78
C VAL A 184 -10.85 -14.30 -2.02
N GLN A 185 -11.59 -13.20 -2.07
CA GLN A 185 -11.18 -11.94 -1.45
C GLN A 185 -11.33 -11.99 0.07
N GLY A 186 -10.30 -11.57 0.79
CA GLY A 186 -10.32 -11.33 2.23
C GLY A 186 -10.00 -9.87 2.59
N PRO A 187 -10.14 -9.47 3.86
CA PRO A 187 -9.82 -8.13 4.33
C PRO A 187 -8.33 -7.77 4.20
N LEU A 188 -7.43 -8.76 4.15
CA LEU A 188 -6.00 -8.56 3.91
C LEU A 188 -5.50 -9.32 2.68
N THR A 189 -4.92 -8.60 1.73
CA THR A 189 -4.20 -9.17 0.58
C THR A 189 -2.70 -9.04 0.81
N VAL A 190 -1.95 -10.14 0.80
CA VAL A 190 -0.49 -10.13 0.97
C VAL A 190 0.19 -10.29 -0.39
N VAL A 191 1.17 -9.43 -0.67
CA VAL A 191 1.93 -9.45 -1.93
C VAL A 191 3.44 -9.50 -1.65
N GLY A 192 4.14 -10.50 -2.19
CA GLY A 192 5.60 -10.59 -2.15
C GLY A 192 6.26 -9.85 -3.31
N SER A 193 7.30 -9.07 -3.00
CA SER A 193 8.14 -8.31 -3.93
C SER A 193 9.63 -8.53 -3.62
N GLY A 194 10.53 -7.91 -4.37
CA GLY A 194 11.97 -8.00 -4.18
C GLY A 194 12.49 -9.40 -4.50
N ASN A 195 13.14 -10.04 -3.53
CA ASN A 195 13.64 -11.42 -3.66
C ASN A 195 12.57 -12.49 -3.36
N ALA A 196 11.27 -12.15 -3.36
CA ALA A 196 10.21 -13.12 -3.10
C ALA A 196 10.31 -14.34 -4.06
N PRO A 197 10.39 -15.57 -3.53
CA PRO A 197 10.60 -16.77 -4.33
C PRO A 197 9.33 -17.14 -5.10
N PHE A 198 9.28 -16.80 -6.39
CA PHE A 198 8.12 -17.05 -7.25
C PHE A 198 7.78 -18.54 -7.36
N ASP A 199 8.79 -19.42 -7.32
CA ASP A 199 8.60 -20.87 -7.30
C ASP A 199 7.86 -21.32 -6.03
N ASN A 200 8.22 -20.82 -4.85
CA ASN A 200 7.47 -21.11 -3.61
C ASN A 200 6.02 -20.59 -3.67
N ILE A 201 5.77 -19.43 -4.28
CA ILE A 201 4.41 -18.92 -4.51
C ILE A 201 3.61 -19.89 -5.38
N GLN A 202 4.23 -20.47 -6.42
CA GLN A 202 3.58 -21.38 -7.36
C GLN A 202 3.43 -22.82 -6.84
N GLN A 203 4.28 -23.27 -5.91
CA GLN A 203 4.34 -24.66 -5.44
C GLN A 203 3.00 -25.19 -4.92
N ASN A 204 2.21 -24.36 -4.24
CA ASN A 204 0.89 -24.77 -3.75
C ASN A 204 -0.22 -24.39 -4.74
N SER A 205 -0.95 -25.38 -5.26
CA SER A 205 -2.06 -25.18 -6.20
C SER A 205 -3.39 -24.86 -5.53
N THR A 206 -3.52 -25.08 -4.21
CA THR A 206 -4.76 -24.88 -3.44
C THR A 206 -4.47 -24.17 -2.12
N ASN A 207 -5.21 -23.12 -1.78
CA ASN A 207 -4.99 -22.32 -0.55
C ASN A 207 -3.66 -21.52 -0.56
N ARG A 208 -3.42 -20.78 -1.64
CA ARG A 208 -2.30 -19.83 -1.79
C ARG A 208 -2.75 -18.44 -1.37
N PHE A 209 -2.12 -17.85 -0.35
CA PHE A 209 -2.55 -16.57 0.25
C PHE A 209 -1.48 -15.47 0.20
N VAL A 210 -0.36 -15.73 -0.49
CA VAL A 210 0.65 -14.72 -0.85
C VAL A 210 0.70 -14.64 -2.37
N PHE A 211 0.47 -13.45 -2.91
CA PHE A 211 0.53 -13.16 -4.34
C PHE A 211 1.85 -12.51 -4.70
N PHE A 212 2.20 -12.48 -5.98
CA PHE A 212 3.43 -11.90 -6.48
C PHE A 212 3.21 -10.47 -7.03
N ASP A 213 4.22 -9.60 -6.87
CA ASP A 213 4.36 -8.36 -7.65
C ASP A 213 5.08 -8.70 -8.98
N ALA A 214 4.29 -8.97 -10.02
CA ALA A 214 4.83 -9.40 -11.30
C ALA A 214 5.64 -8.28 -11.98
N PRO A 215 6.72 -8.62 -12.73
CA PRO A 215 7.45 -7.65 -13.51
C PRO A 215 6.58 -7.11 -14.66
N LEU A 216 6.13 -5.86 -14.55
CA LEU A 216 5.26 -5.23 -15.56
C LEU A 216 5.87 -5.20 -16.96
N LEU A 217 7.21 -5.13 -17.05
CA LEU A 217 7.92 -5.13 -18.33
C LEU A 217 7.97 -6.51 -19.00
N ASP A 218 7.69 -7.58 -18.25
CA ASP A 218 7.55 -8.96 -18.74
C ASP A 218 6.10 -9.47 -18.58
N ILE A 219 5.13 -8.55 -18.47
CA ILE A 219 3.74 -8.92 -18.18
C ILE A 219 3.09 -9.77 -19.28
N ALA A 220 3.64 -9.75 -20.50
CA ALA A 220 3.20 -10.61 -21.60
C ALA A 220 3.44 -12.10 -21.32
N ASN A 221 4.39 -12.44 -20.46
CA ASN A 221 4.68 -13.81 -20.08
C ASN A 221 3.45 -14.48 -19.44
N PRO A 222 2.92 -15.59 -20.00
CA PRO A 222 1.66 -16.18 -19.55
C PRO A 222 1.70 -16.75 -18.13
N ILE A 223 2.89 -16.91 -17.54
CA ILE A 223 3.03 -17.40 -16.16
C ILE A 223 2.36 -16.46 -15.14
N TYR A 224 2.29 -15.16 -15.43
CA TYR A 224 1.66 -14.17 -14.55
C TYR A 224 0.16 -14.06 -14.85
N ASN A 225 -0.66 -14.30 -13.83
CA ASN A 225 -2.11 -14.18 -13.85
C ASN A 225 -2.67 -14.04 -12.42
N THR A 226 -3.97 -13.80 -12.30
CA THR A 226 -4.65 -13.57 -11.01
C THR A 226 -4.49 -14.69 -9.98
N SER A 227 -4.21 -15.93 -10.40
CA SER A 227 -4.02 -17.02 -9.43
C SER A 227 -2.76 -16.82 -8.59
N ASN A 228 -1.70 -16.22 -9.15
CA ASN A 228 -0.39 -16.13 -8.49
C ASN A 228 0.11 -14.71 -8.28
N SER A 229 -0.42 -13.73 -9.00
CA SER A 229 0.05 -12.34 -8.97
C SER A 229 -1.10 -11.42 -8.61
N TYR A 230 -0.80 -10.32 -7.91
CA TYR A 230 -1.78 -9.27 -7.60
C TYR A 230 -1.38 -7.95 -8.27
N TYR A 231 -0.12 -7.55 -8.09
CA TYR A 231 0.45 -6.41 -8.76
C TYR A 231 1.18 -6.80 -10.05
N ALA A 232 1.34 -5.81 -10.92
CA ALA A 232 2.36 -5.81 -11.95
C ALA A 232 3.09 -4.46 -11.89
N SER A 233 4.35 -4.43 -11.46
CA SER A 233 5.08 -3.19 -11.24
C SER A 233 6.32 -3.00 -12.09
N ALA A 234 6.68 -1.73 -12.31
CA ALA A 234 7.95 -1.35 -12.91
C ALA A 234 8.50 -0.05 -12.32
N LYS A 235 9.83 0.07 -12.36
CA LYS A 235 10.49 1.36 -12.18
C LYS A 235 10.07 2.30 -13.31
N MET A 236 9.56 3.48 -12.99
CA MET A 236 9.06 4.45 -13.98
C MET A 236 10.06 4.74 -15.10
N ASN A 237 11.33 5.00 -14.76
CA ASN A 237 12.33 5.32 -15.78
C ASN A 237 12.75 4.12 -16.65
N LYS A 238 12.54 2.88 -16.19
CA LYS A 238 12.69 1.69 -17.03
C LYS A 238 11.50 1.49 -17.94
N ALA A 239 10.30 1.86 -17.49
CA ALA A 239 9.09 1.77 -18.29
C ALA A 239 9.04 2.80 -19.43
N ILE A 240 9.40 4.06 -19.18
CA ILE A 240 9.19 5.16 -20.14
C ILE A 240 10.41 6.06 -20.38
N GLY A 241 11.57 5.72 -19.82
CA GLY A 241 12.76 6.58 -19.88
C GLY A 241 12.65 7.81 -18.98
N HIS A 242 13.51 8.81 -19.24
CA HIS A 242 13.54 10.06 -18.47
C HIS A 242 12.43 11.01 -18.90
N ILE A 243 11.82 11.70 -17.93
CA ILE A 243 10.88 12.78 -18.17
C ILE A 243 11.69 14.07 -18.26
N MET A 244 11.68 14.70 -19.43
CA MET A 244 12.43 15.94 -19.71
C MET A 244 11.45 17.11 -19.81
N LEU A 245 11.88 18.32 -19.46
CA LEU A 245 11.10 19.56 -19.61
C LEU A 245 9.73 19.54 -18.91
N ASP A 246 9.64 18.86 -17.76
CA ASP A 246 8.43 18.76 -16.93
C ASP A 246 7.16 18.27 -17.66
N LYS A 247 7.33 17.44 -18.71
CA LYS A 247 6.22 16.95 -19.52
C LYS A 247 6.43 15.51 -20.00
N LEU A 248 5.39 14.69 -19.84
CA LEU A 248 5.32 13.38 -20.47
C LEU A 248 5.11 13.52 -21.99
N LYS A 249 5.97 12.88 -22.78
CA LYS A 249 5.84 12.81 -24.24
C LYS A 249 4.67 11.91 -24.63
N LYS A 250 4.11 12.13 -25.81
CA LYS A 250 3.04 11.27 -26.36
C LYS A 250 3.46 9.79 -26.37
N THR A 251 4.68 9.50 -26.81
CA THR A 251 5.22 8.14 -26.82
C THR A 251 5.28 7.52 -25.43
N GLN A 252 5.66 8.28 -24.40
CA GLN A 252 5.67 7.81 -23.01
C GLN A 252 4.25 7.51 -22.52
N ILE A 253 3.29 8.37 -22.84
CA ILE A 253 1.87 8.16 -22.51
C ILE A 253 1.31 6.92 -23.21
N ASP A 254 1.65 6.71 -24.49
CA ASP A 254 1.22 5.54 -25.26
C ASP A 254 1.81 4.24 -24.68
N THR A 255 3.08 4.27 -24.24
CA THR A 255 3.71 3.16 -23.51
C THR A 255 3.00 2.87 -22.18
N LEU A 256 2.72 3.89 -21.35
CA LEU A 256 1.98 3.72 -20.09
C LEU A 256 0.60 3.09 -20.35
N ARG A 257 -0.14 3.61 -21.34
CA ARG A 257 -1.47 3.08 -21.70
C ARG A 257 -1.38 1.61 -22.09
N THR A 258 -0.38 1.24 -22.88
CA THR A 258 -0.19 -0.15 -23.34
C THR A 258 0.15 -1.08 -22.19
N GLN A 259 1.06 -0.67 -21.30
CA GLN A 259 1.45 -1.47 -20.13
C GLN A 259 0.32 -1.62 -19.12
N ILE A 260 -0.40 -0.53 -18.82
CA ILE A 260 -1.56 -0.56 -17.93
C ILE A 260 -2.62 -1.52 -18.48
N LYS A 261 -2.94 -1.40 -19.77
CA LYS A 261 -3.90 -2.31 -20.42
C LYS A 261 -3.43 -3.77 -20.35
N ALA A 262 -2.15 -4.05 -20.60
CA ALA A 262 -1.64 -5.42 -20.60
C ALA A 262 -1.72 -6.10 -19.21
N ALA A 263 -1.55 -5.33 -18.14
CA ALA A 263 -1.76 -5.83 -16.77
C ALA A 263 -3.25 -5.99 -16.45
N ASP A 264 -4.08 -5.01 -16.84
CA ASP A 264 -5.54 -5.04 -16.63
C ASP A 264 -6.22 -6.20 -17.37
N ASP A 265 -5.80 -6.49 -18.60
CA ASP A 265 -6.25 -7.66 -19.39
C ASP A 265 -5.95 -8.99 -18.68
N LYS A 266 -5.00 -9.00 -17.73
CA LYS A 266 -4.66 -10.15 -16.88
C LYS A 266 -5.29 -10.07 -15.49
N GLY A 267 -6.10 -9.06 -15.21
CA GLY A 267 -6.70 -8.78 -13.90
C GLY A 267 -5.71 -8.27 -12.85
N LEU A 268 -4.50 -7.87 -13.25
CA LEU A 268 -3.43 -7.43 -12.35
C LEU A 268 -3.42 -5.91 -12.18
N LYS A 269 -3.06 -5.44 -11.00
CA LYS A 269 -3.02 -4.01 -10.68
C LYS A 269 -1.67 -3.41 -11.05
N THR A 270 -1.64 -2.52 -12.04
CA THR A 270 -0.40 -1.83 -12.43
C THR A 270 0.10 -0.89 -11.34
N ARG A 271 1.42 -0.88 -11.10
CA ARG A 271 2.09 0.09 -10.22
C ARG A 271 3.39 0.60 -10.87
N TYR A 272 3.69 1.88 -10.69
CA TYR A 272 4.97 2.46 -11.12
C TYR A 272 5.70 3.06 -9.92
N TRP A 273 6.87 2.54 -9.57
CA TRP A 273 7.68 3.05 -8.45
C TRP A 273 8.81 3.96 -8.95
N ASN A 274 9.39 4.75 -8.03
CA ASN A 274 10.37 5.80 -8.33
C ASN A 274 9.84 6.81 -9.36
N THR A 275 8.59 7.26 -9.15
CA THR A 275 8.02 8.43 -9.86
C THR A 275 8.73 9.71 -9.42
N PRO A 276 8.71 10.80 -10.20
CA PRO A 276 9.32 12.05 -9.77
C PRO A 276 8.74 12.53 -8.42
N ALA A 277 9.61 12.78 -7.44
CA ALA A 277 9.21 13.39 -6.17
C ALA A 277 9.30 14.93 -6.22
N TRP A 278 10.24 15.46 -7.01
CA TRP A 278 10.47 16.90 -7.19
C TRP A 278 10.86 17.21 -8.66
N PRO A 279 10.45 18.36 -9.23
CA PRO A 279 9.58 19.38 -8.64
C PRO A 279 8.13 18.90 -8.45
N ILE A 280 7.43 19.45 -7.45
CA ILE A 280 6.09 19.00 -7.04
C ILE A 280 5.07 19.10 -8.20
N ASN A 281 5.19 20.11 -9.06
CA ASN A 281 4.38 20.22 -10.27
C ASN A 281 4.54 19.01 -11.20
N LEU A 282 5.77 18.52 -11.38
CA LEU A 282 6.04 17.36 -12.21
C LEU A 282 5.48 16.09 -11.58
N ARG A 283 5.69 15.88 -10.27
CA ARG A 283 5.10 14.79 -9.49
C ARG A 283 3.58 14.73 -9.70
N ASP A 284 2.90 15.83 -9.43
CA ASP A 284 1.45 15.94 -9.50
C ASP A 284 0.91 15.71 -10.93
N LYS A 285 1.60 16.22 -11.96
CA LYS A 285 1.28 15.94 -13.36
C LYS A 285 1.43 14.46 -13.73
N VAL A 286 2.46 13.79 -13.22
CA VAL A 286 2.68 12.37 -13.45
C VAL A 286 1.59 11.56 -12.75
N TRP A 287 1.28 11.84 -11.49
CA TRP A 287 0.20 11.19 -10.76
C TRP A 287 -1.16 11.40 -11.41
N LEU A 288 -1.46 12.62 -11.87
CA LEU A 288 -2.67 12.91 -12.64
C LEU A 288 -2.73 12.06 -13.89
N ARG A 289 -1.65 12.03 -14.68
CA ARG A 289 -1.63 11.27 -15.93
C ARG A 289 -1.77 9.76 -15.70
N LEU A 290 -1.12 9.20 -14.69
CA LEU A 290 -1.26 7.80 -14.33
C LEU A 290 -2.70 7.46 -13.93
N SER A 291 -3.33 8.34 -13.14
CA SER A 291 -4.72 8.17 -12.71
C SER A 291 -5.70 8.27 -13.88
N GLU A 292 -5.52 9.25 -14.79
CA GLU A 292 -6.31 9.38 -16.03
C GLU A 292 -6.17 8.16 -16.95
N LEU A 293 -5.02 7.50 -16.95
CA LEU A 293 -4.77 6.28 -17.72
C LEU A 293 -5.28 5.01 -17.04
N GLY A 294 -5.82 5.10 -15.82
CA GLY A 294 -6.37 3.95 -15.10
C GLY A 294 -5.32 3.07 -14.44
N VAL A 295 -4.22 3.65 -13.92
CA VAL A 295 -3.25 2.88 -13.12
C VAL A 295 -3.96 2.14 -11.97
N GLY A 296 -3.64 0.86 -11.78
CA GLY A 296 -4.30 0.03 -10.77
C GLY A 296 -4.05 0.50 -9.34
N MET A 297 -2.82 0.95 -9.06
CA MET A 297 -2.42 1.46 -7.75
C MET A 297 -1.38 2.57 -7.91
N LEU A 298 -1.67 3.77 -7.40
CA LEU A 298 -0.74 4.89 -7.45
C LEU A 298 0.34 4.74 -6.38
N ASN A 299 1.60 4.60 -6.76
CA ASN A 299 2.71 4.56 -5.81
C ASN A 299 3.04 5.97 -5.30
N VAL A 300 3.00 6.18 -3.98
CA VAL A 300 3.07 7.52 -3.39
C VAL A 300 3.99 7.57 -2.17
N ASP A 301 4.84 8.60 -2.14
CA ASP A 301 5.65 8.93 -0.97
C ASP A 301 4.93 9.96 -0.06
N ASP A 302 4.21 10.91 -0.67
CA ASP A 302 3.40 11.95 0.01
C ASP A 302 1.92 11.58 -0.01
N LEU A 303 1.43 11.00 1.09
CA LEU A 303 0.06 10.52 1.25
C LEU A 303 -0.95 11.67 1.22
N VAL A 304 -0.67 12.78 1.89
CA VAL A 304 -1.63 13.89 2.02
C VAL A 304 -1.88 14.52 0.66
N SER A 305 -0.84 14.79 -0.11
CA SER A 305 -0.99 15.30 -1.47
C SER A 305 -1.66 14.27 -2.37
N ALA A 306 -1.23 13.01 -2.31
CA ALA A 306 -1.77 11.94 -3.13
C ALA A 306 -3.26 11.68 -2.90
N THR A 307 -3.76 11.86 -1.69
CA THR A 307 -5.13 11.46 -1.33
C THR A 307 -6.14 12.61 -1.47
N ARG A 308 -5.71 13.86 -1.65
CA ARG A 308 -6.65 14.97 -1.91
C ARG A 308 -7.26 14.96 -3.31
N TRP A 309 -6.66 14.25 -4.28
CA TRP A 309 -7.12 14.06 -5.68
C TRP A 309 -7.46 15.34 -6.47
N ASN A 310 -7.13 16.52 -5.93
CA ASN A 310 -7.39 17.83 -6.52
C ASN A 310 -6.10 18.54 -6.95
N TRP A 311 -5.15 17.77 -7.50
CA TRP A 311 -3.79 18.20 -7.83
C TRP A 311 -3.69 19.45 -8.71
N ASN A 312 -4.68 19.68 -9.59
CA ASN A 312 -4.75 20.88 -10.44
C ASN A 312 -4.87 22.20 -9.66
N TRP A 313 -5.24 22.15 -8.38
CA TRP A 313 -5.41 23.33 -7.52
C TRP A 313 -4.31 23.46 -6.45
N CYS A 314 -3.34 22.53 -6.43
CA CYS A 314 -2.20 22.56 -5.51
C CYS A 314 -1.16 23.62 -5.88
N ILE A 315 -1.22 24.16 -7.10
CA ILE A 315 -0.32 25.21 -7.57
C ILE A 315 -1.15 26.41 -8.02
N VAL A 316 -1.08 27.49 -7.25
CA VAL A 316 -1.75 28.75 -7.57
C VAL A 316 -0.69 29.80 -7.79
N ALA A 317 -0.64 30.38 -9.00
CA ALA A 317 0.34 31.39 -9.39
C ALA A 317 1.82 31.00 -9.15
N GLY A 318 2.15 29.70 -9.30
CA GLY A 318 3.51 29.19 -9.13
C GLY A 318 3.92 28.89 -7.68
N LEU A 319 3.04 29.16 -6.70
CA LEU A 319 3.23 28.78 -5.31
C LEU A 319 2.64 27.40 -5.06
N ASN A 320 3.41 26.53 -4.41
CA ASN A 320 2.92 25.23 -3.98
C ASN A 320 2.13 25.39 -2.67
N LEU A 321 0.89 24.94 -2.71
CA LEU A 321 -0.11 25.09 -1.66
C LEU A 321 -0.35 23.76 -0.92
N CYS A 322 0.17 22.63 -1.38
CA CYS A 322 -0.02 21.32 -0.76
C CYS A 322 1.33 20.58 -0.60
N GLY A 323 1.52 19.86 0.52
CA GLY A 323 2.73 19.06 0.77
C GLY A 323 3.85 19.73 1.60
N ASN A 324 3.51 20.70 2.47
CA ASN A 324 4.43 21.22 3.50
C ASN A 324 4.19 20.56 4.88
N SER A 325 3.97 19.25 4.90
CA SER A 325 3.82 18.48 6.14
C SER A 325 5.05 17.60 6.35
#